data_AF-A0A7X3LVV5-F1
#
_entry.id   AF-A0A7X3LVV5-F1
#
_cell.length_a   1.000
_cell.length_b   1.000
_cell.length_c   1.000
_cell.angle_alpha   90.00
_cell.angle_beta   90.00
_cell.angle_gamma   90.00
#
_symmetry.space_group_name_H-M   'P 1'
#
loop_
_entity.id
_entity.type
_entity.pdbx_description
1 polymer ?
#
loop_
_entity_poly.entity_id
_entity_poly.type
_entity_poly.pdbx_seq_one_letter_code
_entity_poly.pdbx_strand_id
1 'polypeptide(L)' 'MLSALIATSALAGETEAEIVQIDTDKGVIVLSDGESYSIPVDFYVDDLEPGMKVFVIYDEEGGEKVLADLQVEEQ' A
#
# COMPACT_ATOMS: atom_id res chain seq x y z
N MET A 1 8.54 39.92 1.05
CA MET A 1 7.41 39.13 0.51
C MET A 1 7.55 37.74 1.10
N LEU A 2 6.58 37.28 1.88
CA LEU A 2 6.64 36.00 2.59
C LEU A 2 6.17 34.90 1.63
N SER A 3 7.10 34.13 1.06
CA SER A 3 6.75 32.95 0.25
C SER A 3 6.17 31.88 1.17
N ALA A 4 4.86 31.66 1.10
CA ALA A 4 4.24 30.52 1.75
C ALA A 4 4.62 29.26 0.97
N LEU A 5 5.41 28.37 1.59
CA LEU A 5 5.49 26.98 1.16
C LEU A 5 4.12 26.36 1.44
N ILE A 6 3.37 26.05 0.38
CA ILE A 6 2.22 25.16 0.50
C ILE A 6 2.82 23.75 0.60
N ALA A 7 2.93 23.25 1.83
CA ALA A 7 3.21 21.84 2.05
C ALA A 7 1.93 21.06 1.71
N THR A 8 1.90 20.44 0.53
CA THR A 8 0.97 19.33 0.28
C THR A 8 1.41 18.18 1.17
N SER A 9 0.71 17.95 2.27
CA SER A 9 0.79 16.68 2.99
C SER A 9 0.22 15.60 2.09
N ALA A 10 1.00 14.58 1.76
CA ALA A 10 0.43 13.32 1.29
C ALA A 10 -0.51 12.82 2.41
N LEU A 11 -1.79 12.62 2.09
CA LEU A 11 -2.71 11.95 3.00
C LEU A 11 -2.48 10.45 2.80
N ALA A 12 -1.73 9.83 3.72
CA ALA A 12 -1.62 8.39 3.76
C ALA A 12 -2.92 7.80 4.35
N GLY A 13 -3.51 6.83 3.67
CA GLY A 13 -4.59 5.99 4.18
C GLY A 13 -4.04 4.75 4.89
N GLU A 14 -4.87 4.14 5.73
CA GLU A 14 -4.55 2.90 6.46
C GLU A 14 -5.70 1.89 6.38
N THR A 15 -5.39 0.59 6.32
CA THR A 15 -6.37 -0.50 6.34
C THR A 15 -5.79 -1.80 6.89
N GLU A 16 -6.62 -2.60 7.57
CA GLU A 16 -6.33 -3.98 7.95
C GLU A 16 -7.11 -4.92 7.04
N ALA A 17 -6.42 -5.82 6.35
CA ALA A 17 -7.04 -6.74 5.40
C ALA A 17 -6.25 -8.03 5.23
N GLU A 18 -6.82 -9.01 4.53
CA GLU A 18 -6.16 -10.25 4.14
C GLU A 18 -5.64 -10.14 2.70
N ILE A 19 -4.44 -10.65 2.42
CA ILE A 19 -3.91 -10.74 1.07
C ILE A 19 -4.75 -11.74 0.27
N VAL A 20 -5.36 -11.29 -0.82
CA VAL A 20 -6.11 -12.14 -1.75
C VAL A 20 -5.23 -12.60 -2.91
N GLN A 21 -4.40 -11.69 -3.44
CA GLN A 21 -3.54 -11.97 -4.57
C GLN A 21 -2.31 -11.05 -4.56
N ILE A 22 -1.17 -11.58 -4.99
CA ILE A 22 0.04 -10.81 -5.29
C ILE A 22 0.36 -11.05 -6.77
N ASP A 23 0.41 -9.98 -7.57
CA ASP A 23 0.75 -10.02 -9.00
C ASP A 23 2.02 -9.18 -9.20
N THR A 24 3.17 -9.84 -9.07
CA THR A 24 4.50 -9.20 -9.19
C THR A 24 4.81 -8.77 -10.61
N ASP A 25 4.24 -9.42 -11.63
CA ASP A 25 4.38 -9.02 -13.03
C ASP A 25 3.72 -7.64 -13.29
N LYS A 26 2.60 -7.36 -12.61
CA LYS A 26 1.92 -6.06 -12.67
C LYS A 26 2.33 -5.11 -11.56
N GLY A 27 3.08 -5.57 -10.56
CA GLY A 27 3.46 -4.79 -9.38
C GLY A 27 2.24 -4.39 -8.55
N VAL A 28 1.28 -5.29 -8.34
CA VAL A 28 0.08 -5.00 -7.53
C VAL A 28 -0.22 -6.10 -6.51
N ILE A 29 -0.75 -5.69 -5.35
CA ILE A 29 -1.34 -6.58 -4.35
C ILE A 29 -2.85 -6.27 -4.24
N VAL A 30 -3.66 -7.33 -4.16
CA VAL A 30 -5.11 -7.23 -3.98
C VAL A 30 -5.44 -7.71 -2.58
N LEU A 31 -6.20 -6.90 -1.84
CA LEU A 31 -6.59 -7.20 -0.47
C LEU A 31 -8.09 -7.56 -0.39
N SER A 32 -8.49 -8.14 0.74
CA SER A 32 -9.86 -8.60 0.99
C SER A 32 -10.90 -7.49 1.12
N ASP A 33 -10.47 -6.23 1.20
CA ASP A 33 -11.33 -5.06 1.13
C ASP A 33 -11.84 -4.77 -0.30
N GLY A 34 -11.34 -5.50 -1.29
CA GLY A 34 -11.72 -5.39 -2.69
C GLY A 34 -10.87 -4.38 -3.48
N GLU A 35 -9.86 -3.79 -2.84
CA GLU A 35 -9.01 -2.77 -3.43
C GLU A 35 -7.67 -3.36 -3.92
N SER A 36 -7.00 -2.63 -4.81
CA SER A 36 -5.68 -2.99 -5.33
C SER A 36 -4.68 -1.90 -5.00
N TYR A 37 -3.47 -2.31 -4.64
CA TYR A 37 -2.40 -1.43 -4.19
C TYR A 37 -1.15 -1.68 -5.03
N SER A 38 -0.58 -0.60 -5.59
CA SER A 38 0.67 -0.66 -6.34
C SER A 38 1.85 -0.90 -5.40
N ILE A 39 2.69 -1.84 -5.78
CA ILE A 39 3.91 -2.25 -5.07
C ILE A 39 5.07 -1.42 -5.62
N PRO A 40 5.72 -0.57 -4.81
CA PRO A 40 6.93 0.13 -5.22
C PRO A 40 8.03 -0.84 -5.65
N VAL A 41 8.87 -0.43 -6.58
CA VAL A 41 9.96 -1.28 -7.13
C VAL A 41 10.95 -1.77 -6.07
N ASP A 42 11.09 -1.04 -4.96
CA ASP A 42 11.99 -1.35 -3.86
C ASP A 42 11.28 -2.11 -2.71
N PHE A 43 10.02 -2.49 -2.89
CA PHE A 43 9.22 -3.15 -1.87
C PHE A 43 9.33 -4.68 -2.01
N TYR A 44 9.87 -5.33 -0.98
CA TYR A 44 10.03 -6.79 -0.97
C TYR A 44 8.73 -7.46 -0.53
N VAL A 45 8.20 -8.35 -1.37
CA VAL A 45 6.95 -9.10 -1.12
C VAL A 45 7.14 -10.62 -1.22
N ASP A 46 8.38 -11.09 -1.30
CA ASP A 46 8.71 -12.50 -1.56
C ASP A 46 8.24 -13.44 -0.44
N ASP A 47 8.18 -12.95 0.80
CA ASP A 47 7.72 -13.71 1.97
C ASP A 47 6.21 -13.56 2.24
N LEU A 48 5.47 -12.88 1.34
CA LEU A 48 4.04 -12.68 1.45
C LEU A 48 3.27 -13.72 0.63
N GLU A 49 2.18 -14.22 1.19
CA GLU A 49 1.32 -15.21 0.57
C GLU A 49 -0.17 -14.84 0.75
N PRO A 50 -1.05 -15.22 -0.21
CA PRO A 50 -2.48 -15.12 -0.01
C PRO A 50 -2.95 -15.82 1.27
N GLY A 51 -3.82 -15.18 2.03
CA GLY A 51 -4.28 -15.65 3.33
C GLY A 51 -3.63 -14.96 4.53
N MET A 52 -2.55 -14.21 4.31
CA MET A 52 -1.89 -13.46 5.38
C MET A 52 -2.68 -12.19 5.71
N LYS A 53 -2.88 -11.92 7.00
CA LYS A 53 -3.42 -10.64 7.47
C LYS A 53 -2.32 -9.59 7.49
N VAL A 54 -2.65 -8.42 6.99
CA VAL A 54 -1.73 -7.30 6.87
C VAL A 54 -2.37 -6.00 7.32
N PHE A 55 -1.57 -5.15 7.95
CA PHE A 55 -1.83 -3.73 8.13
C PHE A 55 -1.08 -2.97 7.04
N VAL A 56 -1.82 -2.18 6.24
CA VAL A 56 -1.28 -1.47 5.08
C VAL A 56 -1.44 0.03 5.27
N ILE A 57 -0.33 0.75 5.05
CA ILE A 57 -0.31 2.20 4.88
C ILE A 57 -0.06 2.48 3.41
N TYR A 58 -0.85 3.37 2.81
CA TYR A 58 -0.74 3.69 1.40
C TYR A 58 -0.92 5.19 1.15
N ASP A 59 -0.27 5.69 0.10
CA ASP A 59 -0.52 7.04 -0.42
C ASP A 59 -1.48 6.98 -1.60
N GLU A 60 -2.28 8.04 -1.79
CA GLU A 60 -3.09 8.22 -3.00
C GLU A 60 -2.35 9.11 -4.00
N GLU A 61 -1.83 8.50 -5.07
CA GLU A 61 -1.11 9.19 -6.14
C GLU A 61 -1.89 9.07 -7.44
N GLY A 62 -2.42 10.19 -7.95
CA GLY A 62 -3.12 10.19 -9.25
C GLY A 62 -4.39 9.33 -9.31
N GLY A 63 -4.95 8.95 -8.15
CA GLY A 63 -6.10 8.05 -8.03
C GLY A 63 -5.73 6.57 -7.88
N GLU A 64 -4.43 6.25 -7.82
CA GLU A 64 -3.93 4.92 -7.47
C GLU A 64 -3.50 4.89 -6.00
N LYS A 65 -3.70 3.75 -5.34
CA LYS A 65 -3.20 3.51 -3.99
C LYS A 65 -1.82 2.88 -4.10
N VAL A 66 -0.80 3.56 -3.61
CA VAL A 66 0.60 3.10 -3.65
C VAL A 66 1.01 2.70 -2.24
N LEU A 67 1.55 1.49 -2.06
CA LEU A 67 2.01 1.04 -0.75
C LEU A 67 3.12 1.96 -0.23
N ALA A 68 2.92 2.49 0.97
CA ALA A 68 3.95 3.21 1.72
C ALA A 68 4.58 2.30 2.78
N ASP A 69 3.76 1.45 3.43
CA ASP A 69 4.22 0.41 4.35
C ASP A 69 3.23 -0.76 4.35
N LEU A 70 3.73 -1.96 4.67
CA LEU A 70 2.94 -3.18 4.80
C LEU A 70 3.56 -4.01 5.91
N GLN A 71 2.75 -4.29 6.93
CA GLN A 71 3.15 -5.11 8.06
C GLN A 71 2.27 -6.34 8.11
N VAL A 72 2.89 -7.51 8.20
CA VAL A 72 2.18 -8.75 8.48
C VAL A 72 1.76 -8.74 9.94
N GLU A 73 0.48 -8.99 10.22
CA GLU A 73 0.04 -9.19 11.59
C GLU A 73 0.57 -10.53 12.09
N GLU A 74 1.57 -10.49 12.98
CA GLU A 74 1.96 -11.66 13.76
C GLU A 74 0.85 -11.96 14.77
N GLN A 75 0.25 -13.14 14.67
CA GLN A 75 -0.75 -13.65 15.62
C GLN A 75 -0.13 -14.05 16.97
#